data_AF-A0A416U2G2-F1
#
_entry.id   AF-A0A416U2G2-F1
#
_cell.length_a   1.000
_cell.length_b   1.000
_cell.length_c   1.000
_cell.angle_alpha   90.00
_cell.angle_beta   90.00
_cell.angle_gamma   90.00
#
_symmetry.space_group_name_H-M   'P 1'
#
loop_
_entity.id
_entity.type
_entity.pdbx_description
1 polymer ?
#
loop_
_entity_poly.entity_id
_entity_poly.type
_entity_poly.pdbx_seq_one_letter_code
_entity_poly.pdbx_strand_id
1 'polypeptide(L)'
;MSFRDELSSLTPTQKQIQVKATSEAQTNARLDYSGVKDLLRSKAQHNEYTTIGNHKYISCYYPDSYSGEPEAAEYVRRVCETRTTMHRRGLFSGQVQETSCVISYIITNQSAYDEYLKELQRLAAEDDIRISVVGYNKLEKRTEISIPCCLGSTLLANNYMYRIKLSVSITF
;
A
#
# COMPACT_ATOMS: atom_id res chain seq x y z
N MET A 1 46.45 0.66 -10.06
CA MET A 1 45.03 0.57 -9.62
C MET A 1 44.35 -0.49 -10.47
N SER A 2 43.57 -1.38 -9.86
CA SER A 2 42.83 -2.40 -10.59
C SER A 2 41.49 -1.85 -11.08
N PHE A 3 40.93 -2.44 -12.14
CA PHE A 3 39.58 -2.11 -12.60
C PHE A 3 38.51 -2.30 -11.50
N ARG A 4 38.75 -3.21 -10.55
CA ARG A 4 37.91 -3.39 -9.36
C ARG A 4 37.94 -2.19 -8.42
N ASP A 5 39.09 -1.52 -8.28
CA ASP A 5 39.23 -0.32 -7.45
C ASP A 5 38.52 0.87 -8.11
N GLU A 6 38.61 0.98 -9.44
CA GLU A 6 37.86 1.96 -10.23
C GLU A 6 36.36 1.77 -10.07
N LEU A 7 35.86 0.54 -10.24
CA LEU A 7 34.45 0.22 -10.01
C LEU A 7 34.00 0.48 -8.56
N SER A 8 34.84 0.15 -7.57
CA SER A 8 34.52 0.38 -6.16
C SER A 8 34.43 1.88 -5.83
N SER A 9 35.24 2.71 -6.47
CA SER A 9 35.21 4.17 -6.31
C SER A 9 33.95 4.82 -6.92
N LEU A 10 33.37 4.18 -7.93
CA LEU A 10 32.15 4.61 -8.61
C LEU A 10 30.88 4.02 -7.98
N THR A 11 31.02 3.01 -7.13
CA THR A 11 29.88 2.34 -6.50
C THR A 11 29.47 3.11 -5.24
N PRO A 12 28.21 3.61 -5.15
CA PRO A 12 27.74 4.30 -3.95
C PRO A 12 27.86 3.42 -2.72
N THR A 13 28.30 4.01 -1.60
CA THR A 13 28.30 3.32 -0.32
C THR A 13 26.86 2.98 0.12
N GLN A 14 26.70 1.94 0.94
CA GLN A 14 25.40 1.57 1.50
C GLN A 14 24.67 2.75 2.17
N LYS A 15 25.43 3.64 2.83
CA LYS A 15 24.91 4.86 3.44
C LYS A 15 24.36 5.85 2.41
N GLN A 16 25.07 6.06 1.30
CA GLN A 16 24.60 6.93 0.21
C GLN A 16 23.35 6.37 -0.47
N ILE A 17 23.29 5.04 -0.67
CA ILE A 17 22.09 4.37 -1.20
C ILE A 17 20.90 4.59 -0.26
N GLN A 18 21.10 4.40 1.04
CA GLN A 18 20.03 4.56 2.03
C GLN A 18 19.53 6.01 2.11
N VAL A 19 20.44 7.00 2.14
CA VAL A 19 20.07 8.43 2.17
C VAL A 19 19.27 8.82 0.93
N LYS A 20 19.70 8.35 -0.25
CA LYS A 20 18.99 8.61 -1.50
C LYS A 20 17.57 8.02 -1.46
N ALA A 21 17.43 6.76 -1.07
CA ALA A 21 16.14 6.08 -0.98
C ALA A 21 15.18 6.77 0.02
N THR A 22 15.69 7.25 1.16
CA THR A 22 14.92 8.03 2.13
C THR A 22 14.45 9.37 1.54
N SER A 23 15.32 10.10 0.84
CA SER A 23 14.97 11.37 0.20
C SER A 23 13.93 11.19 -0.91
N GLU A 24 14.05 10.13 -1.71
CA GLU A 24 13.09 9.77 -2.75
C GLU A 24 11.73 9.41 -2.12
N ALA A 25 11.72 8.59 -1.06
CA ALA A 25 10.51 8.25 -0.32
C ALA A 25 9.76 9.47 0.22
N GLN A 26 10.47 10.43 0.81
CA GLN A 26 9.85 11.68 1.29
C GLN A 26 9.31 12.55 0.13
N THR A 27 10.00 12.55 -1.01
CA THR A 27 9.58 13.32 -2.19
C THR A 27 8.29 12.71 -2.77
N ASN A 28 8.25 11.40 -2.91
CA ASN A 28 7.06 10.66 -3.35
C ASN A 28 5.89 10.85 -2.40
N ALA A 29 6.12 10.79 -1.08
CA ALA A 29 5.10 11.06 -0.07
C ALA A 29 4.47 12.45 -0.24
N ARG A 30 5.29 13.48 -0.51
CA ARG A 30 4.80 14.85 -0.74
C ARG A 30 3.98 14.98 -2.03
N LEU A 31 4.41 14.31 -3.11
CA LEU A 31 3.68 14.28 -4.37
C LEU A 31 2.31 13.61 -4.19
N ASP A 32 2.29 12.43 -3.57
CA ASP A 32 1.04 11.71 -3.28
C ASP A 32 0.14 12.49 -2.31
N TYR A 33 0.72 13.19 -1.33
CA TYR A 33 -0.04 14.00 -0.41
C TYR A 33 -0.77 15.16 -1.12
N SER A 34 -0.18 15.74 -2.16
CA SER A 34 -0.90 16.69 -3.01
C SER A 34 -2.14 16.06 -3.64
N GLY A 35 -2.01 14.83 -4.16
CA GLY A 35 -3.12 14.06 -4.71
C GLY A 35 -4.19 13.72 -3.67
N VAL A 36 -3.79 13.39 -2.44
CA VAL A 36 -4.72 13.18 -1.31
C VAL A 36 -5.57 14.41 -1.06
N LYS A 37 -4.96 15.61 -1.00
CA LYS A 37 -5.70 16.85 -0.79
C LYS A 37 -6.65 17.18 -1.93
N ASP A 38 -6.21 16.97 -3.17
CA ASP A 38 -7.06 17.20 -4.34
C ASP A 38 -8.26 16.23 -4.39
N LEU A 39 -8.04 14.96 -4.00
CA LEU A 39 -9.11 13.98 -3.85
C LEU A 39 -10.13 14.38 -2.78
N LEU A 40 -9.66 14.73 -1.57
CA LEU A 40 -10.55 15.14 -0.48
C LEU A 40 -11.32 16.42 -0.81
N ARG A 41 -10.66 17.39 -1.47
CA ARG A 41 -11.30 18.61 -1.96
C ARG A 41 -12.37 18.29 -3.00
N SER A 42 -12.07 17.42 -3.96
CA SER A 42 -13.04 16.96 -4.96
C SER A 42 -14.25 16.31 -4.30
N LYS A 43 -14.04 15.37 -3.35
CA LYS A 43 -15.15 14.74 -2.62
C LYS A 43 -16.00 15.74 -1.85
N ALA A 44 -15.38 16.71 -1.18
CA ALA A 44 -16.11 17.78 -0.51
C ALA A 44 -16.95 18.62 -1.49
N GLN A 45 -16.40 18.99 -2.65
CA GLN A 45 -17.08 19.76 -3.70
C GLN A 45 -18.28 19.00 -4.30
N HIS A 46 -18.19 17.68 -4.42
CA HIS A 46 -19.25 16.82 -4.95
C HIS A 46 -20.24 16.34 -3.87
N ASN A 47 -20.12 16.83 -2.63
CA ASN A 47 -20.93 16.40 -1.49
C ASN A 47 -20.80 14.90 -1.14
N GLU A 48 -19.64 14.30 -1.44
CA GLU A 48 -19.31 12.91 -1.09
C GLU A 48 -18.78 12.81 0.34
N TYR A 49 -19.66 13.09 1.31
CA TYR A 49 -19.38 12.95 2.74
C TYR A 49 -20.56 12.32 3.47
N THR A 50 -20.28 11.70 4.60
CA THR A 50 -21.31 11.25 5.54
C THR A 50 -21.49 12.30 6.63
N THR A 51 -22.73 12.67 6.94
CA THR A 51 -23.03 13.59 8.04
C THR A 51 -23.41 12.80 9.29
N ILE A 52 -22.73 13.06 10.41
CA ILE A 52 -23.06 12.50 11.72
C ILE A 52 -23.15 13.68 12.70
N GLY A 53 -24.37 13.99 13.15
CA GLY A 53 -24.61 15.22 13.92
C GLY A 53 -24.24 16.47 13.12
N ASN A 54 -23.45 17.36 13.74
CA ASN A 54 -22.98 18.62 13.12
C ASN A 54 -21.67 18.46 12.33
N HIS A 55 -21.16 17.23 12.20
CA HIS A 55 -19.89 16.96 11.56
C HIS A 55 -20.10 16.26 10.21
N LYS A 56 -19.31 16.66 9.21
CA LYS A 56 -19.23 15.93 7.93
C LYS A 56 -17.94 15.13 7.91
N TYR A 57 -18.00 13.89 7.45
CA TYR A 57 -16.89 12.96 7.42
C TYR A 57 -16.66 12.47 6.00
N ILE A 58 -15.42 12.56 5.54
CA ILE A 58 -14.98 11.88 4.32
C ILE A 58 -14.12 10.70 4.74
N SER A 59 -14.48 9.50 4.28
CA SER A 59 -13.69 8.28 4.43
C SER A 59 -13.61 7.56 3.08
N CYS A 60 -12.40 7.42 2.55
CA CYS A 60 -12.15 6.83 1.24
C CYS A 60 -10.78 6.16 1.18
N TYR A 61 -10.45 5.56 0.03
CA TYR A 61 -9.13 4.98 -0.22
C TYR A 61 -8.38 5.80 -1.27
N TYR A 62 -7.05 5.83 -1.17
CA TYR A 62 -6.18 6.56 -2.10
C TYR A 62 -5.20 5.62 -2.81
N PRO A 63 -5.13 5.57 -4.15
CA PRO A 63 -5.95 6.32 -5.09
C PRO A 63 -7.36 5.73 -5.14
N ASP A 64 -8.34 6.56 -5.50
CA ASP A 64 -9.75 6.14 -5.61
C ASP A 64 -10.00 5.21 -6.82
N SER A 65 -8.96 4.87 -7.58
CA SER A 65 -9.03 3.96 -8.72
C SER A 65 -9.07 2.49 -8.28
N TYR A 66 -10.08 1.76 -8.75
CA TYR A 66 -10.28 0.33 -8.52
C TYR A 66 -9.38 -0.56 -9.40
N SER A 67 -8.25 -0.07 -9.91
CA SER A 67 -7.50 -0.75 -10.98
C SER A 67 -6.69 -1.98 -10.53
N GLY A 68 -6.72 -2.35 -9.25
CA GLY A 68 -6.08 -3.57 -8.74
C GLY A 68 -4.56 -3.54 -8.68
N GLU A 69 -3.94 -2.46 -9.16
CA GLU A 69 -2.55 -2.13 -8.90
C GLU A 69 -2.39 -1.68 -7.44
N PRO A 70 -1.30 -2.09 -6.77
CA PRO A 70 -1.03 -1.65 -5.42
C PRO A 70 -0.73 -0.15 -5.39
N GLU A 71 -1.16 0.47 -4.31
CA GLU A 71 -0.79 1.82 -3.96
C GLU A 71 0.71 1.86 -3.64
N ALA A 72 1.36 2.99 -3.92
CA ALA A 72 2.80 3.11 -3.83
C ALA A 72 3.52 1.96 -4.58
N ALA A 73 3.18 1.77 -5.86
CA ALA A 73 3.69 0.70 -6.73
C ALA A 73 5.22 0.64 -6.82
N GLU A 74 5.90 1.74 -6.47
CA GLU A 74 7.36 1.80 -6.32
C GLU A 74 7.88 0.92 -5.17
N TYR A 75 7.09 0.78 -4.11
CA TYR A 75 7.43 0.01 -2.91
C TYR A 75 6.64 -1.27 -2.75
N VAL A 76 5.45 -1.37 -3.34
CA VAL A 76 4.57 -2.53 -3.21
C VAL A 76 4.38 -3.17 -4.58
N ARG A 77 4.79 -4.43 -4.71
CA ARG A 77 4.64 -5.20 -5.95
C ARG A 77 3.53 -6.23 -5.82
N ARG A 78 2.63 -6.26 -6.81
CA ARG A 78 1.66 -7.35 -6.98
C ARG A 78 2.34 -8.58 -7.58
N VAL A 79 2.10 -9.74 -7.00
CA VAL A 79 2.58 -11.04 -7.46
C VAL A 79 1.37 -11.96 -7.63
N CYS A 80 1.20 -12.59 -8.81
CA CYS A 80 0.26 -13.70 -8.98
C CYS A 80 1.05 -15.00 -9.01
N GLU A 81 0.75 -15.88 -8.05
CA GLU A 81 1.25 -17.25 -8.02
C GLU A 81 0.14 -18.17 -8.50
N THR A 82 0.41 -18.98 -9.52
CA THR A 82 -0.51 -20.05 -9.92
C THR A 82 -0.30 -21.23 -8.97
N ARG A 83 -1.28 -21.51 -8.10
CA ARG A 83 -1.29 -22.66 -7.21
C ARG A 83 -2.19 -23.74 -7.77
N THR A 84 -1.59 -24.89 -8.01
CA THR A 84 -2.33 -26.10 -8.36
C THR A 84 -2.52 -26.92 -7.10
N THR A 85 -3.77 -27.09 -6.66
CA THR A 85 -4.13 -27.99 -5.57
C THR A 85 -4.78 -29.25 -6.12
N MET A 86 -4.24 -30.39 -5.71
CA MET A 86 -4.82 -31.71 -6.01
C MET A 86 -5.77 -32.08 -4.87
N HIS A 87 -7.06 -32.17 -5.16
CA HIS A 87 -8.05 -32.60 -4.18
C HIS A 87 -8.54 -34.01 -4.52
N ARG A 88 -8.57 -34.88 -3.51
CA ARG A 88 -9.15 -36.22 -3.62
C ARG A 88 -10.64 -36.10 -3.31
N ARG A 89 -11.51 -36.18 -4.32
CA ARG A 89 -12.96 -36.25 -4.08
C ARG A 89 -13.31 -37.66 -3.60
N GLY A 90 -13.60 -37.82 -2.31
CA GLY A 90 -14.20 -39.04 -1.75
C GLY A 90 -13.47 -40.36 -2.02
N LEU A 91 -14.05 -41.48 -1.57
CA LEU A 91 -13.47 -42.81 -1.74
C LEU A 91 -13.57 -43.37 -3.18
N PHE A 92 -14.36 -42.76 -4.07
CA PHE A 92 -14.70 -43.33 -5.39
C PHE A 92 -14.55 -42.37 -6.59
N SER A 93 -14.03 -41.16 -6.43
CA SER A 93 -13.77 -40.26 -7.57
C SER A 93 -12.30 -39.88 -7.69
N GLY A 94 -11.82 -39.80 -8.94
CA GLY A 94 -10.43 -39.52 -9.29
C GLY A 94 -9.89 -38.20 -8.74
N GLN A 95 -8.57 -38.01 -8.87
CA GLN A 95 -7.91 -36.77 -8.47
C GLN A 95 -8.44 -35.61 -9.33
N VAL A 96 -8.92 -34.56 -8.68
CA VAL A 96 -9.29 -33.31 -9.34
C VAL A 96 -8.14 -32.33 -9.13
N GLN A 97 -7.60 -31.83 -10.24
CA GLN A 97 -6.62 -30.76 -10.24
C GLN A 97 -7.36 -29.42 -10.31
N GLU A 98 -7.21 -28.61 -9.28
CA GLU A 98 -7.75 -27.26 -9.22
C GLU A 98 -6.60 -26.25 -9.34
N THR A 99 -6.68 -25.37 -10.33
CA THR A 99 -5.67 -24.32 -10.56
C THR A 99 -6.25 -22.99 -10.11
N SER A 100 -5.66 -22.38 -9.09
CA SER A 100 -6.03 -21.08 -8.54
C SER A 100 -4.89 -20.05 -8.76
N CYS A 101 -5.19 -18.81 -9.13
CA CYS A 101 -4.21 -17.71 -9.02
C CYS A 101 -4.36 -17.08 -7.64
N VAL A 102 -3.30 -17.15 -6.84
CA VAL A 102 -3.18 -16.44 -5.57
C VAL A 102 -2.50 -15.12 -5.85
N ILE A 103 -3.19 -14.01 -5.58
CA ILE A 103 -2.63 -12.67 -5.67
C ILE A 103 -2.08 -12.29 -4.29
N SER A 104 -0.81 -11.95 -4.24
CA SER A 104 -0.09 -11.49 -3.05
C SER A 104 0.60 -10.16 -3.35
N TYR A 105 0.83 -9.36 -2.31
CA TYR A 105 1.55 -8.09 -2.41
C TYR A 105 2.81 -8.16 -1.55
N ILE A 106 3.93 -7.70 -2.10
CA ILE A 106 5.26 -7.79 -1.47
C ILE A 106 5.86 -6.39 -1.42
N ILE A 107 6.41 -6.01 -0.27
CA ILE A 107 7.19 -4.77 -0.13
C ILE A 107 8.58 -5.01 -0.70
N THR A 108 8.95 -4.27 -1.74
CA THR A 108 10.23 -4.39 -2.45
C THR A 108 11.37 -3.67 -1.72
N ASN A 109 11.07 -2.61 -0.98
CA ASN A 109 12.01 -1.85 -0.18
C ASN A 109 11.36 -1.37 1.13
N GLN A 110 11.54 -2.12 2.21
CA GLN A 110 10.90 -1.82 3.49
C GLN A 110 11.30 -0.45 4.03
N SER A 111 12.60 -0.15 4.08
CA SER A 111 13.10 1.08 4.68
C SER A 111 12.59 2.32 3.96
N ALA A 112 12.50 2.27 2.61
CA ALA A 112 11.94 3.36 1.83
C ALA A 112 10.42 3.47 2.04
N TYR A 113 9.71 2.35 2.08
CA TYR A 113 8.26 2.33 2.31
C TYR A 113 7.88 2.89 3.69
N ASP A 114 8.62 2.51 4.72
CA ASP A 114 8.41 2.98 6.09
C ASP A 114 8.59 4.51 6.18
N GLU A 115 9.64 5.04 5.56
CA GLU A 115 9.86 6.49 5.53
C GLU A 115 8.80 7.22 4.68
N TYR A 116 8.38 6.62 3.56
CA TYR A 116 7.28 7.14 2.74
C TYR A 116 5.99 7.26 3.57
N LEU A 117 5.57 6.18 4.24
CA LEU A 117 4.37 6.18 5.06
C LEU A 117 4.46 7.15 6.23
N LYS A 118 5.63 7.22 6.87
CA LYS A 118 5.87 8.14 7.98
C LYS A 118 5.77 9.61 7.55
N GLU A 119 6.39 9.99 6.43
CA GLU A 119 6.29 11.36 5.91
C GLU A 119 4.86 11.67 5.46
N LEU A 120 4.18 10.73 4.79
CA LEU A 120 2.79 10.89 4.38
C LEU A 120 1.84 11.08 5.57
N GLN A 121 2.01 10.30 6.65
CA GLN A 121 1.27 10.46 7.90
C GLN A 121 1.58 11.76 8.61
N ARG A 122 2.85 12.19 8.61
CA ARG A 122 3.28 13.46 9.20
C ARG A 122 2.58 14.64 8.50
N LEU A 123 2.61 14.67 7.17
CA LEU A 123 1.94 15.70 6.37
C LEU A 123 0.43 15.71 6.59
N ALA A 124 -0.19 14.52 6.62
CA ALA A 124 -1.63 14.41 6.84
C ALA A 124 -2.07 14.87 8.24
N ALA A 125 -1.26 14.59 9.27
CA ALA A 125 -1.52 15.04 10.62
C ALA A 125 -1.47 16.58 10.76
N GLU A 126 -0.71 17.28 9.91
CA GLU A 126 -0.69 18.76 9.88
C GLU A 126 -2.00 19.37 9.39
N ASP A 127 -2.78 18.63 8.58
CA ASP A 127 -4.07 19.07 8.03
C ASP A 127 -5.27 18.28 8.63
N ASP A 128 -5.10 17.67 9.82
CA ASP A 128 -6.13 16.86 10.51
C ASP A 128 -6.69 15.67 9.69
N ILE A 129 -5.90 15.17 8.73
CA ILE A 129 -6.24 14.00 7.91
C ILE A 129 -5.61 12.76 8.55
N ARG A 130 -6.44 11.76 8.84
CA ARG A 130 -5.97 10.45 9.30
C ARG A 130 -5.68 9.55 8.10
N ILE A 131 -4.44 9.06 8.04
CA ILE A 131 -3.97 8.08 7.05
C ILE A 131 -3.71 6.74 7.76
N SER A 132 -4.26 5.66 7.22
CA SER A 132 -4.08 4.31 7.76
C SER A 132 -3.93 3.29 6.66
N VAL A 133 -3.01 2.34 6.81
CA VAL A 133 -2.87 1.22 5.88
C VAL A 133 -3.83 0.10 6.29
N VAL A 134 -4.62 -0.36 5.34
CA VAL A 134 -5.63 -1.39 5.52
C VAL A 134 -5.49 -2.48 4.46
N GLY A 135 -5.80 -3.71 4.85
CA GLY A 135 -5.95 -4.83 3.93
C GLY A 135 -7.42 -5.07 3.64
N TYR A 136 -7.75 -5.19 2.36
CA TYR A 136 -9.09 -5.54 1.90
C TYR A 136 -9.10 -6.99 1.39
N ASN A 137 -9.78 -7.90 2.08
CA ASN A 137 -9.94 -9.28 1.62
C ASN A 137 -10.97 -9.33 0.47
N LYS A 138 -10.55 -9.79 -0.72
CA LYS A 138 -11.45 -9.90 -1.89
C LYS A 138 -12.43 -11.08 -1.78
N LEU A 139 -12.10 -12.12 -1.03
CA LEU A 139 -12.87 -13.37 -0.94
C LEU A 139 -13.90 -13.34 0.19
N GLU A 140 -13.55 -12.75 1.32
CA GLU A 140 -14.42 -12.66 2.50
C GLU A 140 -15.04 -11.27 2.61
N LYS A 141 -16.19 -11.07 1.95
CA LYS A 141 -17.16 -9.97 2.13
C LYS A 141 -16.68 -8.75 2.95
N ARG A 142 -15.71 -8.00 2.43
CA ARG A 142 -15.38 -6.62 2.84
C ARG A 142 -14.90 -6.44 4.29
N THR A 143 -14.23 -7.42 4.90
CA THR A 143 -13.60 -7.17 6.21
C THR A 143 -12.29 -6.40 6.00
N GLU A 144 -12.27 -5.14 6.41
CA GLU A 144 -11.03 -4.36 6.51
C GLU A 144 -10.22 -4.85 7.70
N ILE A 145 -8.94 -5.15 7.49
CA ILE A 145 -7.99 -5.38 8.56
C ILE A 145 -7.02 -4.20 8.63
N SER A 146 -6.78 -3.67 9.84
CA SER A 146 -5.71 -2.70 10.04
C SER A 146 -4.37 -3.41 9.94
N ILE A 147 -3.46 -2.86 9.15
CA ILE A 147 -2.17 -3.48 8.88
C ILE A 147 -1.09 -2.67 9.59
N PRO A 148 -0.31 -3.28 10.50
CA PRO A 148 0.78 -2.59 11.17
C PRO A 148 1.77 -2.05 10.12
N CYS A 149 2.22 -0.82 10.32
CA CYS A 149 3.11 -0.10 9.40
C CYS A 149 4.47 -0.81 9.23
N CYS A 150 4.84 -1.71 10.13
CA CYS A 150 6.16 -2.34 10.21
C CYS A 150 6.05 -3.83 9.84
N LEU A 151 6.13 -4.16 8.55
CA LEU A 151 6.07 -5.54 8.07
C LEU A 151 7.36 -5.90 7.35
N GLY A 152 8.48 -5.97 8.10
CA GLY A 152 9.80 -6.26 7.53
C GLY A 152 9.79 -7.49 6.63
N SER A 153 10.05 -7.33 5.32
CA SER A 153 10.06 -8.37 4.27
C SER A 153 9.00 -9.48 4.38
N THR A 154 7.88 -9.21 5.07
CA THR A 154 6.90 -10.22 5.45
C THR A 154 5.82 -10.18 4.39
N LEU A 155 5.50 -11.34 3.82
CA LEU A 155 4.39 -11.50 2.89
C LEU A 155 3.13 -10.97 3.59
N LEU A 156 2.61 -9.84 3.09
CA LEU A 156 1.74 -9.02 3.92
C LEU A 156 0.41 -9.73 4.25
N ALA A 157 0.00 -10.70 3.43
CA ALA A 157 -1.01 -11.75 3.63
C ALA A 157 -1.47 -12.21 2.24
N ASN A 158 -1.79 -13.50 2.07
CA ASN A 158 -2.40 -13.99 0.83
C ASN A 158 -3.86 -13.49 0.75
N ASN A 159 -4.31 -13.03 -0.43
CA ASN A 159 -5.71 -12.62 -0.72
C ASN A 159 -6.18 -11.23 -0.21
N TYR A 160 -5.29 -10.41 0.36
CA TYR A 160 -5.62 -9.03 0.75
C TYR A 160 -5.08 -8.03 -0.27
N MET A 161 -5.89 -7.03 -0.62
CA MET A 161 -5.49 -5.86 -1.40
C MET A 161 -5.11 -4.73 -0.44
N TYR A 162 -3.89 -4.22 -0.56
CA TYR A 162 -3.34 -3.20 0.33
C TYR A 162 -3.80 -1.83 -0.10
N ARG A 163 -4.36 -1.08 0.85
CA ARG A 163 -4.85 0.27 0.62
C ARG A 163 -4.52 1.25 1.73
N ILE A 164 -4.53 2.53 1.41
CA ILE A 164 -4.31 3.69 2.22
C ILE A 164 -5.70 4.30 2.37
N LYS A 165 -6.26 4.10 3.56
CA LYS A 165 -7.53 4.68 3.96
C LYS A 165 -7.28 6.09 4.47
N LEU A 166 -7.98 7.04 3.87
CA LEU A 166 -8.05 8.42 4.28
C LEU A 166 -9.29 8.62 5.13
N SER A 167 -9.19 9.44 6.19
CA SER A 167 -10.35 9.84 6.99
C SER A 167 -10.15 11.25 7.52
N VAL A 168 -11.12 12.14 7.25
CA VAL A 168 -11.09 13.54 7.70
C VAL A 168 -12.46 13.95 8.21
N SER A 169 -12.48 14.74 9.28
CA SER A 169 -13.67 15.37 9.84
C SER A 169 -13.69 16.84 9.45
N ILE A 170 -14.80 17.31 8.89
CA ILE A 170 -15.04 18.69 8.50
C ILE A 170 -16.00 19.28 9.53
N THR A 171 -15.48 20.21 10.34
CA THR A 171 -16.24 21.01 11.30
C THR A 171 -16.59 22.35 10.68
N PHE A 172 -17.83 22.82 10.89
CA PHE A 172 -18.26 24.18 10.58
C PHE A 172 -18.34 25.01 11.85
#